data_AF-A0A7I7XXM0-F1
#
_entry.id   AF-A0A7I7XXM0-F1
#
_cell.length_a   1.000
_cell.length_b   1.000
_cell.length_c   1.000
_cell.angle_alpha   90.00
_cell.angle_beta   90.00
_cell.angle_gamma   90.00
#
_symmetry.space_group_name_H-M   'P 1'
#
loop_
_entity.id
_entity.type
_entity.pdbx_description
1 polymer ?
#
loop_
_entity_poly.entity_id
_entity_poly.type
_entity_poly.pdbx_seq_one_letter_code
_entity_poly.pdbx_strand_id
1 'polypeptide(L)'
;MNERRQRREAMDFSQATAAARAGVSLATWRRWEEDPEAVSASTRIKCGGVLDAERAIHERRVALRAEHEKVERQWNDHPLLTPRQALAIRTQLDMWQDLFLGPWLESSGASGPLYTVSPFDSLDPRVMVYVNDNKAWAYLARQRCIAVRDEMGCGLLPFDRAGCFFDEVLMALVIDWLEETYDDDVAEGAFNGLPSHRNDGHWNAVSDAFDNAARWAEWDVPAIIGHPLLPAMLAERHPFTWFDAPPLPPSSGRN
;
A
#
# COMPACT_ATOMS: atom_id res chain seq x y z
N MET A 1 19.48 31.38 -3.38
CA MET A 1 18.14 30.84 -3.09
C MET A 1 18.32 29.36 -2.81
N ASN A 2 17.68 28.83 -1.78
CA ASN A 2 18.01 27.51 -1.22
C ASN A 2 17.25 26.39 -1.94
N GLU A 3 17.97 25.48 -2.60
CA GLU A 3 17.41 24.37 -3.39
C GLU A 3 16.47 23.47 -2.59
N ARG A 4 16.76 23.20 -1.31
CA ARG A 4 15.91 22.37 -0.43
C ARG A 4 14.56 23.06 -0.17
N ARG A 5 14.61 24.37 0.11
CA ARG A 5 13.41 25.19 0.27
C ARG A 5 12.58 25.19 -1.00
N GLN A 6 13.20 25.40 -2.17
CA GLN A 6 12.50 25.39 -3.45
C GLN A 6 11.84 24.04 -3.74
N ARG A 7 12.57 22.94 -3.51
CA ARG A 7 12.02 21.59 -3.66
C ARG A 7 10.81 21.38 -2.77
N ARG A 8 10.90 21.74 -1.50
CA ARG A 8 9.79 21.61 -0.54
C ARG A 8 8.57 22.44 -0.97
N GLU A 9 8.79 23.70 -1.35
CA GLU A 9 7.73 24.63 -1.76
C GLU A 9 7.06 24.20 -3.07
N ALA A 10 7.80 23.61 -4.01
CA ALA A 10 7.25 23.06 -5.25
C ALA A 10 6.25 21.91 -5.03
N MET A 11 6.28 21.28 -3.86
CA MET A 11 5.39 20.16 -3.48
C MET A 11 4.28 20.59 -2.50
N ASP A 12 4.10 21.90 -2.26
CA ASP A 12 3.22 22.46 -1.22
C ASP A 12 3.46 21.86 0.19
N PHE A 13 4.66 21.36 0.45
CA PHE A 13 4.99 20.65 1.68
C PHE A 13 5.41 21.63 2.78
N SER A 14 4.71 21.65 3.92
CA SER A 14 4.99 22.63 4.97
C SER A 14 6.26 22.26 5.77
N GLN A 15 7.01 23.25 6.27
CA GLN A 15 8.17 22.99 7.15
C GLN A 15 7.77 22.23 8.42
N ALA A 16 6.55 22.43 8.93
CA ALA A 16 6.07 21.77 10.15
C ALA A 16 5.81 20.29 9.90
N THR A 17 5.11 19.96 8.81
CA THR A 17 4.86 18.58 8.37
C THR A 17 6.17 17.86 8.07
N ALA A 18 7.11 18.54 7.42
CA ALA A 18 8.43 18.00 7.09
C ALA A 18 9.26 17.66 8.34
N ALA A 19 9.27 18.56 9.33
CA ALA A 19 9.94 18.33 10.60
C ALA A 19 9.33 17.14 11.36
N ALA A 20 7.99 17.05 11.37
CA ALA A 20 7.27 15.94 12.00
C ALA A 20 7.60 14.60 11.34
N ARG A 21 7.54 14.49 10.00
CA ARG A 21 7.90 13.28 9.25
C ARG A 21 9.37 12.87 9.45
N ALA A 22 10.27 13.84 9.62
CA ALA A 22 11.68 13.56 9.90
C ALA A 22 11.97 13.20 11.37
N GLY A 23 10.98 13.33 12.26
CA GLY A 23 11.16 13.13 13.70
C GLY A 23 12.10 14.16 14.34
N VAL A 24 12.06 15.42 13.87
CA VAL A 24 12.90 16.52 14.36
C VAL A 24 12.08 17.75 14.75
N SER A 25 12.68 18.67 15.51
CA SER A 25 12.02 19.94 15.81
C SER A 25 11.95 20.85 14.57
N LEU A 26 10.93 21.71 14.48
CA LEU A 26 10.83 22.72 13.42
C LEU A 26 12.08 23.63 13.35
N ALA A 27 12.68 23.94 14.50
CA ALA A 27 13.92 24.71 14.56
C ALA A 27 15.10 23.94 13.92
N THR A 28 15.18 22.63 14.16
CA THR A 28 16.16 21.75 13.54
C THR A 28 15.96 21.65 12.02
N TRP A 29 14.71 21.54 11.56
CA TRP A 29 14.38 21.54 10.14
C TRP A 29 14.80 22.85 9.47
N ARG A 30 14.43 24.00 10.05
CA ARG A 30 14.79 25.33 9.53
C ARG A 30 16.30 25.50 9.42
N ARG A 31 17.03 25.08 10.46
CA ARG A 31 18.50 25.13 10.49
C ARG A 31 19.10 24.25 9.40
N TRP A 32 18.62 23.02 9.24
CA TRP A 32 19.08 22.12 8.17
C TRP A 32 18.75 22.64 6.78
N GLU A 33 17.55 23.22 6.61
CA GLU A 33 17.13 23.78 5.32
C GLU A 33 18.13 24.88 4.96
N GLU A 34 18.33 25.88 5.83
CA GLU A 34 19.26 27.01 5.65
C GLU A 34 20.72 26.57 5.46
N ASP A 35 21.25 25.73 6.36
CA ASP A 35 22.62 25.22 6.34
C ASP A 35 22.67 23.74 6.79
N PRO A 36 22.83 22.78 5.85
CA PRO A 36 22.90 21.35 6.18
C PRO A 36 24.07 20.99 7.09
N GLU A 37 25.19 21.71 7.03
CA GLU A 37 26.37 21.42 7.86
C GLU A 37 26.16 21.89 9.31
N ALA A 38 25.15 22.73 9.57
CA ALA A 38 24.78 23.16 10.91
C ALA A 38 23.99 22.12 11.72
N VAL A 39 23.74 20.93 11.15
CA VAL A 39 23.12 19.79 11.84
C VAL A 39 23.95 18.50 11.68
N SER A 40 23.67 17.50 12.51
CA SER A 40 24.42 16.24 12.46
C SER A 40 24.25 15.50 11.13
N ALA A 41 25.22 14.64 10.77
CA ALA A 41 25.11 13.78 9.60
C ALA A 41 23.85 12.89 9.61
N SER A 42 23.50 12.34 10.78
CA SER A 42 22.26 11.57 10.97
C SER A 42 21.01 12.42 10.69
N THR A 43 20.98 13.66 11.17
CA THR A 43 19.88 14.60 10.93
C THR A 43 19.79 14.99 9.45
N ARG A 44 20.93 15.21 8.77
CA ARG A 44 20.94 15.47 7.32
C ARG A 44 20.29 14.35 6.52
N ILE A 45 20.63 13.10 6.85
CA ILE A 45 20.08 11.91 6.19
C ILE A 45 18.56 11.85 6.40
N LYS A 46 18.07 12.02 7.64
CA LYS A 46 16.63 12.00 7.95
C LYS A 46 15.86 13.08 7.19
N CYS A 47 16.31 14.33 7.25
CA CYS A 47 15.63 15.42 6.58
C CYS A 47 15.69 15.30 5.05
N GLY A 48 16.82 14.85 4.50
CA GLY A 48 16.97 14.56 3.08
C GLY A 48 16.04 13.45 2.61
N GLY A 49 15.99 12.35 3.37
CA GLY A 49 15.11 11.22 3.10
C GLY A 49 13.63 11.60 3.06
N VAL A 50 13.18 12.51 3.94
CA VAL A 50 11.80 13.04 3.88
C VAL A 50 11.56 13.83 2.60
N LEU A 51 12.46 14.73 2.20
CA LEU A 51 12.29 15.47 0.93
C LEU A 51 12.35 14.56 -0.31
N ASP A 52 13.11 13.47 -0.25
CA ASP A 52 13.20 12.51 -1.34
C ASP A 52 11.93 11.64 -1.41
N ALA A 53 11.39 11.22 -0.26
CA ALA A 53 10.11 10.51 -0.16
C ALA A 53 8.95 11.39 -0.63
N GLU A 54 8.85 12.65 -0.16
CA GLU A 54 7.81 13.58 -0.63
C GLU A 54 7.90 13.85 -2.12
N ARG A 55 9.12 14.00 -2.66
CA ARG A 55 9.29 14.20 -4.09
C ARG A 55 8.81 12.98 -4.86
N ALA A 56 9.15 11.77 -4.43
CA ALA A 56 8.66 10.56 -5.05
C ALA A 56 7.12 10.48 -5.00
N ILE A 57 6.50 10.85 -3.87
CA ILE A 57 5.03 10.91 -3.73
C ILE A 57 4.45 11.96 -4.69
N HIS A 58 5.01 13.17 -4.74
CA HIS A 58 4.53 14.25 -5.60
C HIS A 58 4.67 13.91 -7.10
N GLU A 59 5.84 13.44 -7.53
CA GLU A 59 6.08 12.99 -8.91
C GLU A 59 5.13 11.85 -9.29
N ARG A 60 4.84 10.94 -8.34
CA ARG A 60 3.85 9.88 -8.55
C ARG A 60 2.45 10.43 -8.72
N ARG A 61 2.00 11.36 -7.87
CA ARG A 61 0.68 12.02 -8.01
C ARG A 61 0.55 12.72 -9.37
N VAL A 62 1.60 13.35 -9.88
CA VAL A 62 1.60 13.96 -11.22
C VAL A 62 1.51 12.89 -12.32
N ALA A 63 2.30 11.82 -12.23
CA ALA A 63 2.25 10.71 -13.19
C ALA A 63 0.88 10.01 -13.22
N LEU A 64 0.23 9.86 -12.06
CA LEU A 64 -1.09 9.26 -11.96
C LEU A 64 -2.16 10.07 -12.70
N ARG A 65 -2.05 11.41 -12.75
CA ARG A 65 -2.98 12.25 -13.54
C ARG A 65 -2.97 11.91 -15.03
N ALA A 66 -1.82 11.52 -15.58
CA ALA A 66 -1.73 11.09 -16.97
C ALA A 66 -2.47 9.76 -17.23
N GLU A 67 -2.71 8.96 -16.20
CA GLU A 67 -3.44 7.70 -16.28
C GLU A 67 -4.95 7.86 -15.98
N HIS A 68 -5.43 9.04 -15.59
CA HIS A 68 -6.83 9.25 -15.16
C HIS A 68 -7.84 8.86 -16.25
N GLU A 69 -7.64 9.28 -17.50
CA GLU A 69 -8.54 8.93 -18.60
C GLU A 69 -8.58 7.41 -18.87
N LYS A 70 -7.48 6.71 -18.61
CA LYS A 70 -7.41 5.25 -18.74
C LYS A 70 -8.14 4.58 -17.58
N VAL A 71 -7.90 5.04 -16.35
CA VAL A 71 -8.57 4.53 -15.15
C VAL A 71 -10.07 4.74 -15.24
N GLU A 72 -10.52 5.94 -15.61
CA GLU A 72 -11.94 6.24 -15.80
C GLU A 72 -12.55 5.29 -16.84
N ARG A 73 -11.95 5.15 -18.02
CA ARG A 73 -12.47 4.22 -19.04
C ARG A 73 -12.52 2.76 -18.60
N GLN A 74 -11.59 2.30 -17.78
CA GLN A 74 -11.52 0.91 -17.33
C GLN A 74 -12.50 0.59 -16.21
N TRP A 75 -12.71 1.56 -15.31
CA TRP A 75 -13.41 1.34 -14.05
C TRP A 75 -14.76 2.05 -13.99
N ASN A 76 -15.10 2.88 -14.98
CA ASN A 76 -16.43 3.46 -15.08
C ASN A 76 -17.47 2.34 -15.24
N ASP A 77 -18.54 2.41 -14.45
CA ASP A 77 -19.59 1.39 -14.35
C ASP A 77 -19.11 -0.01 -13.93
N HIS A 78 -17.89 -0.15 -13.39
CA HIS A 78 -17.42 -1.42 -12.85
C HIS A 78 -18.28 -1.84 -11.64
N PRO A 79 -18.69 -3.11 -11.52
CA PRO A 79 -19.69 -3.53 -10.53
C PRO A 79 -19.22 -3.42 -9.07
N LEU A 80 -17.90 -3.48 -8.82
CA LEU A 80 -17.35 -3.56 -7.47
C LEU A 80 -16.61 -2.30 -6.99
N LEU A 81 -16.12 -1.46 -7.90
CA LEU A 81 -15.26 -0.33 -7.56
C LEU A 81 -15.58 0.88 -8.43
N THR A 82 -15.49 2.07 -7.86
CA THR A 82 -15.45 3.31 -8.64
C THR A 82 -14.03 3.53 -9.21
N PRO A 83 -13.87 4.39 -10.23
CA PRO A 83 -12.54 4.78 -10.73
C PRO A 83 -11.61 5.32 -9.65
N ARG A 84 -12.12 6.09 -8.67
CA ARG A 84 -11.29 6.63 -7.58
C ARG A 84 -10.84 5.56 -6.61
N GLN A 85 -11.72 4.62 -6.25
CA GLN A 85 -11.36 3.49 -5.39
C GLN A 85 -10.31 2.59 -6.05
N ALA A 86 -10.48 2.28 -7.34
CA ALA A 86 -9.49 1.52 -8.09
C ALA A 86 -8.14 2.23 -8.18
N LEU A 87 -8.14 3.56 -8.39
CA LEU A 87 -6.90 4.35 -8.36
C LEU A 87 -6.26 4.37 -6.97
N ALA A 88 -7.04 4.50 -5.90
CA ALA A 88 -6.56 4.52 -4.52
C ALA A 88 -5.86 3.19 -4.19
N ILE A 89 -6.49 2.06 -4.49
CA ILE A 89 -5.89 0.73 -4.29
C ILE A 89 -4.57 0.60 -5.06
N ARG A 90 -4.56 0.93 -6.35
CA ARG A 90 -3.34 0.85 -7.18
C ARG A 90 -2.22 1.73 -6.63
N THR A 91 -2.56 2.93 -6.21
CA THR A 91 -1.59 3.89 -5.63
C THR A 91 -0.99 3.33 -4.34
N GLN A 92 -1.81 2.72 -3.49
CA GLN A 92 -1.34 2.14 -2.23
C GLN A 92 -0.42 0.94 -2.45
N LEU A 93 -0.75 0.04 -3.39
CA LEU A 93 0.12 -1.09 -3.76
C LEU A 93 1.48 -0.62 -4.29
N ASP A 94 1.50 0.47 -5.06
CA ASP A 94 2.75 1.12 -5.50
C ASP A 94 3.55 1.69 -4.34
N MET A 95 2.88 2.40 -3.42
CA MET A 95 3.54 2.97 -2.25
C MET A 95 4.19 1.88 -1.40
N TRP A 96 3.47 0.81 -1.08
CA TRP A 96 4.04 -0.33 -0.35
C TRP A 96 5.25 -0.95 -1.05
N GLN A 97 5.16 -1.22 -2.35
CA GLN A 97 6.25 -1.91 -3.05
C GLN A 97 7.52 -1.06 -3.24
N ASP A 98 7.38 0.26 -3.42
CA ASP A 98 8.51 1.17 -3.64
C ASP A 98 9.04 1.83 -2.36
N LEU A 99 8.17 2.26 -1.44
CA LEU A 99 8.56 3.08 -0.29
C LEU A 99 8.79 2.28 1.00
N PHE A 100 8.22 1.07 1.09
CA PHE A 100 8.30 0.25 2.31
C PHE A 100 9.06 -1.05 2.06
N LEU A 101 8.58 -1.88 1.15
CA LEU A 101 9.14 -3.21 0.90
C LEU A 101 10.50 -3.17 0.19
N GLY A 102 10.65 -2.32 -0.84
CA GLY A 102 11.92 -2.16 -1.55
C GLY A 102 13.08 -1.79 -0.60
N PRO A 103 12.99 -0.68 0.15
CA PRO A 103 14.02 -0.27 1.09
C PRO A 103 14.30 -1.30 2.18
N TRP A 104 13.27 -1.96 2.72
CA TRP A 104 13.45 -3.01 3.71
C TRP A 104 14.21 -4.21 3.15
N LEU A 105 13.90 -4.64 1.92
CA LEU A 105 14.58 -5.76 1.26
C LEU A 105 16.05 -5.44 0.95
N GLU A 106 16.34 -4.23 0.48
CA GLU A 106 17.69 -3.76 0.10
C GLU A 106 18.60 -3.50 1.29
N SER A 107 18.03 -3.31 2.48
CA SER A 107 18.82 -3.10 3.69
C SER A 107 19.80 -4.25 3.94
N SER A 108 21.09 -3.91 4.01
CA SER A 108 22.18 -4.84 4.29
C SER A 108 22.50 -4.97 5.79
N GLY A 109 21.75 -4.26 6.66
CA GLY A 109 21.89 -4.26 8.11
C GLY A 109 20.59 -4.63 8.83
N ALA A 110 20.49 -4.27 10.12
CA ALA A 110 19.28 -4.49 10.92
C ALA A 110 18.17 -3.51 10.50
N SER A 111 17.48 -3.81 9.40
CA SER A 111 16.11 -3.34 9.28
C SER A 111 15.31 -3.92 10.45
N GLY A 112 14.37 -3.12 10.96
CA GLY A 112 13.45 -3.60 11.97
C GLY A 112 12.70 -4.86 11.51
N PRO A 113 12.05 -5.56 12.44
CA PRO A 113 11.26 -6.74 12.12
C PRO A 113 10.18 -6.42 11.09
N LEU A 114 9.84 -7.36 10.21
CA LEU A 114 8.89 -7.14 9.10
C LEU A 114 7.52 -6.66 9.59
N TYR A 115 7.07 -7.05 10.79
CA TYR A 115 5.80 -6.57 11.36
C TYR A 115 5.76 -5.05 11.62
N THR A 116 6.88 -4.33 11.47
CA THR A 116 6.94 -2.86 11.59
C THR A 116 6.90 -2.15 10.23
N VAL A 117 6.66 -2.89 9.15
CA VAL A 117 6.75 -2.40 7.76
C VAL A 117 5.42 -2.61 7.07
N SER A 118 4.83 -1.55 6.54
CA SER A 118 3.57 -1.66 5.80
C SER A 118 3.68 -2.48 4.51
N PRO A 119 2.66 -3.30 4.18
CA PRO A 119 1.37 -3.43 4.89
C PRO A 119 1.34 -4.41 6.08
N PHE A 120 2.49 -4.96 6.49
CA PHE A 120 2.54 -6.05 7.45
C PHE A 120 2.38 -5.63 8.91
N ASP A 121 2.40 -4.33 9.19
CA ASP A 121 2.02 -3.76 10.47
C ASP A 121 0.52 -3.85 10.77
N SER A 122 -0.31 -4.00 9.74
CA SER A 122 -1.75 -4.28 9.86
C SER A 122 -2.09 -5.78 9.96
N LEU A 123 -1.12 -6.68 9.70
CA LEU A 123 -1.37 -8.11 9.86
C LEU A 123 -1.43 -8.51 11.34
N ASP A 124 -2.29 -9.47 11.66
CA ASP A 124 -2.34 -10.02 13.01
C ASP A 124 -0.95 -10.56 13.42
N PRO A 125 -0.42 -10.20 14.61
CA PRO A 125 0.88 -10.64 15.06
C PRO A 125 1.09 -12.16 15.02
N ARG A 126 0.01 -12.95 15.16
CA ARG A 126 0.04 -14.41 15.05
C ARG A 126 0.41 -14.89 13.65
N VAL A 127 0.11 -14.12 12.59
CA VAL A 127 0.63 -14.35 11.23
C VAL A 127 2.13 -14.05 11.21
N MET A 128 2.50 -12.88 11.75
CA MET A 128 3.86 -12.37 11.64
C MET A 128 4.88 -13.23 12.39
N VAL A 129 4.49 -13.92 13.46
CA VAL A 129 5.32 -14.93 14.15
C VAL A 129 5.99 -15.91 13.18
N TYR A 130 5.35 -16.25 12.06
CA TYR A 130 5.88 -17.21 11.10
C TYR A 130 6.82 -16.59 10.05
N VAL A 131 6.68 -15.30 9.73
CA VAL A 131 7.29 -14.69 8.53
C VAL A 131 8.13 -13.44 8.83
N ASN A 132 8.21 -13.02 10.09
CA ASN A 132 8.73 -11.72 10.50
C ASN A 132 10.17 -11.38 10.03
N ASP A 133 11.05 -12.36 9.86
CA ASP A 133 12.43 -12.14 9.40
C ASP A 133 12.68 -12.76 8.02
N ASN A 134 11.61 -13.18 7.32
CA ASN A 134 11.71 -13.92 6.08
C ASN A 134 11.76 -12.98 4.87
N LYS A 135 12.97 -12.61 4.43
CA LYS A 135 13.17 -11.78 3.23
C LYS A 135 12.62 -12.38 1.94
N ALA A 136 12.62 -13.72 1.81
CA ALA A 136 12.06 -14.35 0.62
C ALA A 136 10.53 -14.18 0.57
N TRP A 137 9.86 -14.33 1.71
CA TRP A 137 8.43 -14.10 1.84
C TRP A 137 8.07 -12.64 1.55
N ALA A 138 8.80 -11.68 2.13
CA ALA A 138 8.59 -10.26 1.85
C ALA A 138 8.87 -9.89 0.38
N TYR A 139 9.85 -10.53 -0.25
CA TYR A 139 10.11 -10.36 -1.68
C TYR A 139 8.94 -10.84 -2.52
N LEU A 140 8.38 -12.01 -2.22
CA LEU A 140 7.19 -12.52 -2.90
C LEU A 140 5.99 -11.59 -2.70
N ALA A 141 5.76 -11.10 -1.49
CA ALA A 141 4.72 -10.11 -1.21
C ALA A 141 4.89 -8.85 -2.07
N ARG A 142 6.12 -8.33 -2.18
CA ARG A 142 6.43 -7.20 -3.07
C ARG A 142 6.10 -7.51 -4.53
N GLN A 143 6.45 -8.71 -5.02
CA GLN A 143 6.09 -9.12 -6.38
C GLN A 143 4.58 -9.19 -6.58
N ARG A 144 3.82 -9.59 -5.56
CA ARG A 144 2.35 -9.62 -5.63
C ARG A 144 1.75 -8.21 -5.65
N CYS A 145 2.27 -7.25 -4.87
CA CYS A 145 1.83 -5.85 -4.98
C CYS A 145 1.98 -5.31 -6.42
N ILE A 146 3.12 -5.59 -7.06
CA ILE A 146 3.40 -5.20 -8.45
C ILE A 146 2.41 -5.88 -9.40
N ALA A 147 2.25 -7.20 -9.29
CA ALA A 147 1.38 -7.98 -10.18
C ALA A 147 -0.08 -7.54 -10.08
N VAL A 148 -0.63 -7.41 -8.87
CA VAL A 148 -2.02 -6.99 -8.65
C VAL A 148 -2.25 -5.57 -9.14
N ARG A 149 -1.31 -4.65 -8.89
CA ARG A 149 -1.39 -3.28 -9.43
C ARG A 149 -1.47 -3.26 -10.95
N ASP A 150 -0.65 -4.08 -11.62
CA ASP A 150 -0.60 -4.15 -13.08
C ASP A 150 -1.89 -4.73 -13.66
N GLU A 151 -2.43 -5.77 -13.03
CA GLU A 151 -3.72 -6.37 -13.39
C GLU A 151 -4.87 -5.37 -13.23
N MET A 152 -4.90 -4.63 -12.12
CA MET A 152 -5.86 -3.54 -11.94
C MET A 152 -5.66 -2.40 -12.96
N GLY A 153 -4.44 -2.21 -13.45
CA GLY A 153 -4.13 -1.34 -14.58
C GLY A 153 -4.68 -1.82 -15.92
N CYS A 154 -5.21 -3.04 -15.96
CA CYS A 154 -5.97 -3.65 -17.06
C CYS A 154 -7.47 -3.80 -16.74
N GLY A 155 -7.94 -3.30 -15.59
CA GLY A 155 -9.34 -3.43 -15.17
C GLY A 155 -9.70 -4.79 -14.59
N LEU A 156 -8.73 -5.53 -14.03
CA LEU A 156 -8.93 -6.82 -13.40
C LEU A 156 -8.71 -6.74 -11.89
N LEU A 157 -9.57 -7.40 -11.13
CA LEU A 157 -9.39 -7.64 -9.70
C LEU A 157 -8.73 -8.99 -9.44
N PRO A 158 -8.07 -9.16 -8.28
CA PRO A 158 -7.55 -10.46 -7.84
C PRO A 158 -8.56 -11.61 -7.92
N PHE A 159 -9.85 -11.30 -7.72
CA PHE A 159 -10.96 -12.24 -7.70
C PHE A 159 -11.38 -12.75 -9.09
N ASP A 160 -11.05 -12.02 -10.15
CA ASP A 160 -11.46 -12.34 -11.53
C ASP A 160 -10.68 -13.52 -12.12
N ARG A 161 -9.65 -14.00 -11.42
CA ARG A 161 -8.75 -15.04 -11.89
C ARG A 161 -8.34 -16.04 -10.81
N ALA A 162 -7.76 -17.13 -11.27
CA ALA A 162 -7.12 -18.10 -10.38
C ALA A 162 -5.82 -17.51 -9.79
N GLY A 163 -5.90 -16.96 -8.58
CA GLY A 163 -4.79 -16.37 -7.83
C GLY A 163 -4.33 -17.14 -6.60
N CYS A 164 -3.18 -16.75 -6.08
CA CYS A 164 -2.74 -17.19 -4.75
C CYS A 164 -3.57 -16.47 -3.66
N PHE A 165 -3.57 -17.05 -2.46
CA PHE A 165 -4.32 -16.49 -1.32
C PHE A 165 -3.87 -15.07 -0.98
N PHE A 166 -2.58 -14.79 -1.08
CA PHE A 166 -2.02 -13.50 -0.71
C PHE A 166 -2.56 -12.33 -1.54
N ASP A 167 -2.98 -12.56 -2.79
CA ASP A 167 -3.56 -11.47 -3.60
C ASP A 167 -4.85 -10.92 -3.01
N GLU A 168 -5.67 -11.79 -2.41
CA GLU A 168 -6.92 -11.39 -1.77
C GLU A 168 -6.61 -10.77 -0.40
N VAL A 169 -5.69 -11.35 0.39
CA VAL A 169 -5.21 -10.72 1.64
C VAL A 169 -4.68 -9.31 1.41
N LEU A 170 -3.99 -9.06 0.30
CA LEU A 170 -3.56 -7.70 -0.07
C LEU A 170 -4.74 -6.74 -0.22
N MET A 171 -5.87 -7.18 -0.76
CA MET A 171 -7.07 -6.33 -0.84
C MET A 171 -7.61 -6.01 0.55
N ALA A 172 -7.54 -6.94 1.50
CA ALA A 172 -8.04 -6.71 2.86
C ALA A 172 -7.21 -5.63 3.55
N LEU A 173 -5.88 -5.78 3.45
CA LEU A 173 -4.93 -4.80 3.98
C LEU A 173 -5.10 -3.42 3.34
N VAL A 174 -5.38 -3.37 2.03
CA VAL A 174 -5.57 -2.08 1.33
C VAL A 174 -6.87 -1.43 1.76
N ILE A 175 -7.95 -2.20 1.90
CA ILE A 175 -9.25 -1.65 2.31
C ILE A 175 -9.18 -1.11 3.73
N ASP A 176 -8.59 -1.87 4.66
CA ASP A 176 -8.36 -1.43 6.05
C ASP A 176 -7.57 -0.11 6.08
N TRP A 177 -6.47 -0.03 5.30
CA TRP A 177 -5.70 1.20 5.17
C TRP A 177 -6.52 2.37 4.61
N LEU A 178 -7.26 2.15 3.52
CA LEU A 178 -8.01 3.21 2.84
C LEU A 178 -9.25 3.65 3.63
N GLU A 179 -9.82 2.78 4.46
CA GLU A 179 -10.89 3.19 5.38
C GLU A 179 -10.40 4.29 6.34
N GLU A 180 -9.13 4.25 6.73
CA GLU A 180 -8.53 5.26 7.61
C GLU A 180 -7.98 6.48 6.86
N THR A 181 -7.38 6.31 5.67
CA THR A 181 -6.59 7.38 5.02
C THR A 181 -7.28 8.07 3.84
N TYR A 182 -8.37 7.53 3.31
CA TYR A 182 -8.91 7.99 2.02
C TYR A 182 -9.38 9.45 2.03
N ASP A 183 -10.00 9.91 3.10
CA ASP A 183 -10.49 11.29 3.20
C ASP A 183 -9.34 12.30 3.21
N ASP A 184 -8.21 11.96 3.83
CA ASP A 184 -6.99 12.78 3.80
C ASP A 184 -6.41 12.82 2.39
N ASP A 185 -6.35 11.68 1.69
CA ASP A 185 -5.89 11.63 0.30
C ASP A 185 -6.78 12.46 -0.64
N VAL A 186 -8.10 12.44 -0.42
CA VAL A 186 -9.05 13.31 -1.13
C VAL A 186 -8.78 14.78 -0.82
N ALA A 187 -8.59 15.14 0.45
CA ALA A 187 -8.32 16.53 0.87
C ALA A 187 -7.00 17.06 0.29
N GLU A 188 -6.00 16.20 0.16
CA GLU A 188 -4.72 16.50 -0.50
C GLU A 188 -4.81 16.50 -2.03
N GLY A 189 -5.98 16.17 -2.60
CA GLY A 189 -6.22 16.22 -4.03
C GLY A 189 -5.58 15.07 -4.80
N ALA A 190 -5.32 13.92 -4.17
CA ALA A 190 -4.72 12.74 -4.80
C ALA A 190 -5.53 12.27 -6.03
N PHE A 191 -6.85 12.48 -6.02
CA PHE A 191 -7.78 12.05 -7.07
C PHE A 191 -8.29 13.21 -7.95
N ASN A 192 -7.66 14.38 -7.87
CA ASN A 192 -8.03 15.55 -8.66
C ASN A 192 -7.92 15.24 -10.16
N GLY A 193 -9.05 15.26 -10.86
CA GLY A 193 -9.15 14.94 -12.29
C GLY A 193 -9.88 13.64 -12.59
N LEU A 194 -10.29 12.87 -11.57
CA LEU A 194 -11.30 11.83 -11.72
C LEU A 194 -12.69 12.35 -11.28
N PRO A 195 -13.79 11.96 -11.94
CA PRO A 195 -15.13 12.25 -11.47
C PRO A 195 -15.36 11.68 -10.06
N SER A 196 -16.10 12.43 -9.24
CA SER A 196 -16.51 11.95 -7.93
C SER A 196 -17.81 11.15 -8.05
N HIS A 197 -17.85 10.01 -7.37
CA HIS A 197 -19.03 9.18 -7.21
C HIS A 197 -19.48 9.19 -5.76
N ARG A 198 -20.78 9.00 -5.54
CA ARG A 198 -21.38 9.00 -4.19
C ARG A 198 -20.74 7.98 -3.24
N ASN A 199 -20.24 6.87 -3.78
CA ASN A 199 -19.74 5.75 -2.99
C ASN A 199 -18.21 5.74 -2.82
N ASP A 200 -17.52 6.76 -3.33
CA ASP A 200 -16.05 6.79 -3.35
C ASP A 200 -15.40 6.56 -1.97
N GLY A 201 -16.02 7.06 -0.89
CA GLY A 201 -15.54 6.88 0.49
C GLY A 201 -16.18 5.72 1.27
N HIS A 202 -17.03 4.90 0.65
CA HIS A 202 -17.73 3.79 1.35
C HIS A 202 -16.90 2.50 1.27
N TRP A 203 -15.75 2.45 1.94
CA TRP A 203 -14.84 1.30 1.92
C TRP A 203 -15.39 0.04 2.58
N ASN A 204 -16.25 0.19 3.59
CA ASN A 204 -17.00 -0.93 4.16
C ASN A 204 -17.87 -1.66 3.10
N ALA A 205 -18.55 -0.90 2.23
CA ALA A 205 -19.36 -1.46 1.15
C ALA A 205 -18.50 -2.14 0.08
N VAL A 206 -17.26 -1.68 -0.12
CA VAL A 206 -16.28 -2.36 -0.98
C VAL A 206 -15.88 -3.70 -0.36
N SER A 207 -15.60 -3.74 0.95
CA SER A 207 -15.30 -4.97 1.68
C SER A 207 -16.43 -5.99 1.55
N ASP A 208 -17.67 -5.58 1.82
CA ASP A 208 -18.86 -6.45 1.69
C ASP A 208 -19.03 -6.97 0.25
N ALA A 209 -18.72 -6.14 -0.76
CA ALA A 209 -18.78 -6.55 -2.16
C ALA A 209 -17.68 -7.57 -2.50
N PHE A 210 -16.50 -7.41 -1.92
CA PHE A 210 -15.37 -8.33 -2.11
C PHE A 210 -15.60 -9.66 -1.42
N ASP A 211 -16.28 -9.72 -0.27
CA ASP A 211 -16.67 -11.00 0.36
C ASP A 211 -17.45 -11.92 -0.57
N ASN A 212 -18.30 -11.34 -1.42
CA ASN A 212 -19.11 -12.10 -2.38
C ASN A 212 -18.32 -12.50 -3.64
N ALA A 213 -17.22 -11.80 -3.93
CA ALA A 213 -16.39 -12.04 -5.10
C ALA A 213 -15.17 -12.92 -4.80
N ALA A 214 -14.69 -12.90 -3.55
CA ALA A 214 -13.49 -13.58 -3.10
C ALA A 214 -13.54 -15.08 -3.39
N ARG A 215 -12.43 -15.61 -3.91
CA ARG A 215 -12.32 -17.05 -4.19
C ARG A 215 -11.90 -17.79 -2.92
N TRP A 216 -11.15 -17.13 -2.06
CA TRP A 216 -10.72 -17.69 -0.79
C TRP A 216 -11.67 -17.25 0.30
N ALA A 217 -12.30 -18.23 0.95
CA ALA A 217 -12.99 -17.96 2.21
C ALA A 217 -11.97 -17.39 3.22
N GLU A 218 -12.43 -16.44 4.04
CA GLU A 218 -11.64 -15.84 5.13
C GLU A 218 -10.40 -15.07 4.63
N TRP A 219 -10.50 -14.45 3.43
CA TRP A 219 -9.45 -13.64 2.81
C TRP A 219 -9.03 -12.42 3.66
N ASP A 220 -9.95 -11.90 4.45
CA ASP A 220 -9.84 -10.72 5.30
C ASP A 220 -9.34 -11.03 6.72
N VAL A 221 -9.59 -12.25 7.21
CA VAL A 221 -9.25 -12.71 8.57
C VAL A 221 -7.81 -12.40 9.00
N PRO A 222 -6.77 -12.53 8.15
CA PRO A 222 -5.40 -12.15 8.52
C PRO A 222 -5.19 -10.68 8.86
N ALA A 223 -6.00 -9.78 8.30
CA ALA A 223 -5.95 -8.34 8.54
C ALA A 223 -6.74 -7.92 9.80
N ILE A 224 -7.60 -8.79 10.33
CA ILE A 224 -8.41 -8.49 11.52
C ILE A 224 -7.68 -8.95 12.78
N ILE A 225 -7.15 -7.99 13.54
CA ILE A 225 -6.42 -8.26 14.78
C ILE A 225 -7.32 -8.98 15.80
N GLY A 226 -6.84 -10.13 16.29
CA GLY A 226 -7.54 -10.92 17.30
C GLY A 226 -8.69 -11.75 16.75
N HIS A 227 -8.84 -11.89 15.42
CA HIS A 227 -9.94 -12.66 14.84
C HIS A 227 -9.98 -14.11 15.38
N PRO A 228 -11.16 -14.63 15.78
CA PRO A 228 -11.27 -15.94 16.42
C PRO A 228 -11.02 -17.12 15.49
N LEU A 229 -11.23 -16.95 14.17
CA LEU A 229 -10.99 -18.01 13.18
C LEU A 229 -9.52 -18.13 12.77
N LEU A 230 -8.70 -17.10 13.03
CA LEU A 230 -7.32 -17.06 12.56
C LEU A 230 -6.49 -18.30 12.96
N PRO A 231 -6.57 -18.87 14.18
CA PRO A 231 -5.82 -20.07 14.52
C PRO A 231 -6.19 -21.29 13.64
N ALA A 232 -7.47 -21.46 13.31
CA ALA A 232 -7.91 -22.55 12.44
C ALA A 232 -7.46 -22.30 11.00
N MET A 233 -7.63 -21.06 10.51
CA MET A 233 -7.18 -20.64 9.18
C MET A 233 -5.66 -20.85 9.00
N LEU A 234 -4.84 -20.49 9.99
CA LEU A 234 -3.38 -20.68 9.94
C LEU A 234 -2.96 -22.15 9.98
N ALA A 235 -3.75 -23.02 10.63
CA ALA A 235 -3.52 -24.45 10.64
C ALA A 235 -3.81 -25.10 9.28
N GLU A 236 -4.85 -24.62 8.58
CA GLU A 236 -5.19 -25.08 7.23
C GLU A 236 -4.30 -24.44 6.15
N ARG A 237 -4.00 -23.15 6.28
CA ARG A 237 -3.33 -22.31 5.31
C ARG A 237 -2.20 -21.52 5.96
N HIS A 238 -1.09 -22.21 6.17
CA HIS A 238 0.10 -21.64 6.79
C HIS A 238 0.67 -20.47 5.95
N PRO A 239 1.20 -19.38 6.56
CA PRO A 239 1.73 -18.22 5.81
C PRO A 239 2.76 -18.52 4.72
N PHE A 240 3.48 -19.64 4.83
CA PHE A 240 4.44 -20.09 3.81
C PHE A 240 3.79 -20.59 2.52
N THR A 241 2.51 -20.95 2.53
CA THR A 241 1.78 -21.44 1.35
C THR A 241 0.92 -20.36 0.71
N TRP A 242 0.94 -19.13 1.24
CA TRP A 242 0.04 -18.06 0.77
C TRP A 242 0.30 -17.61 -0.68
N PHE A 243 1.49 -17.89 -1.20
CA PHE A 243 1.88 -17.60 -2.59
C PHE A 243 1.71 -18.79 -3.54
N ASP A 244 1.30 -19.95 -3.02
CA ASP A 244 1.14 -21.15 -3.83
C ASP A 244 0.03 -20.97 -4.86
N ALA A 245 0.16 -21.68 -5.98
CA ALA A 245 -0.88 -21.73 -6.99
C ALA A 245 -2.19 -22.27 -6.36
N PRO A 246 -3.36 -21.74 -6.77
CA PRO A 246 -4.63 -22.25 -6.27
C PRO A 246 -4.78 -23.74 -6.63
N PRO A 247 -5.51 -24.52 -5.81
CA PRO A 247 -5.84 -25.90 -6.13
C PRO A 247 -6.50 -25.95 -7.52
N LEU A 248 -6.10 -26.93 -8.34
CA LEU A 248 -6.79 -27.17 -9.61
C LEU A 248 -8.28 -27.43 -9.32
N PRO A 249 -9.20 -26.87 -10.12
CA PRO A 249 -10.61 -27.21 -9.98
C PRO A 249 -10.76 -28.73 -10.10
N PRO A 250 -11.67 -29.35 -9.33
CA PRO A 250 -11.88 -30.79 -9.41
C PRO A 250 -12.12 -31.16 -10.87
N SER A 251 -11.27 -32.04 -11.40
CA SER A 251 -11.42 -32.55 -12.76
C SER A 251 -12.84 -33.07 -12.88
N SER A 252 -13.64 -32.46 -13.75
CA SER A 252 -14.99 -32.93 -14.02
C SER A 252 -14.84 -34.36 -14.53
N GLY A 253 -15.08 -35.32 -13.64
CA GLY A 253 -15.04 -36.74 -13.96
C GLY A 253 -16.05 -36.97 -15.06
N ARG A 254 -15.59 -37.07 -16.30
CA ARG A 254 -16.37 -37.67 -17.37
C ARG A 254 -16.45 -39.16 -17.04
N ASN A 255 -17.50 -39.54 -16.32
CA ASN A 255 -18.08 -40.87 -16.42
C ASN A 255 -18.91 -40.94 -17.70
#